data_AF-A0A0Q8DY76-F1
#
_entry.id   AF-A0A0Q8DY76-F1
#
_cell.length_a   1.000
_cell.length_b   1.000
_cell.length_c   1.000
_cell.angle_alpha   90.00
_cell.angle_beta   90.00
_cell.angle_gamma   90.00
#
_symmetry.space_group_name_H-M   'P 1'
#
loop_
_entity.id
_entity.type
_entity.pdbx_description
1 polymer ?
#
loop_
_entity_poly.entity_id
_entity_poly.type
_entity_poly.pdbx_seq_one_letter_code
_entity_poly.pdbx_strand_id
1 'polypeptide(L)'
;MRREPHENVATVLVDPALLRDLELELMELDLWLWPVRTAPICVDGPRTAFQVRRRLIEARRGAWDCAATWIPVWISFGERWSNGEDPLPWSAHRALWDALETHSDQVRFQRRLGGVQPLIAPVERRAG
;
A
#
# COMPACT_ATOMS: atom_id res chain seq x y z
N MET A 1 11.30 -13.91 -21.56
CA MET A 1 10.01 -13.88 -20.83
C MET A 1 9.71 -12.44 -20.46
N ARG A 2 8.68 -11.83 -21.04
CA ARG A 2 8.17 -10.53 -20.57
C ARG A 2 7.43 -10.80 -19.25
N ARG A 3 7.84 -10.14 -18.17
CA ARG A 3 7.08 -10.15 -16.91
C ARG A 3 5.70 -9.56 -17.21
N GLU A 4 4.64 -10.15 -16.68
CA GLU A 4 3.32 -9.51 -16.72
C GLU A 4 3.42 -8.10 -16.10
N PRO A 5 2.71 -7.11 -16.65
CA PRO A 5 2.69 -5.78 -16.06
C PRO A 5 2.17 -5.89 -14.62
N HIS A 6 2.98 -5.44 -13.67
CA HIS A 6 2.70 -5.45 -12.24
C HIS A 6 2.92 -4.06 -11.69
N GLU A 7 2.14 -3.70 -10.69
CA GLU A 7 2.30 -2.45 -9.96
C GLU A 7 3.10 -2.72 -8.69
N ASN A 8 4.14 -1.90 -8.48
CA ASN A 8 4.96 -1.97 -7.29
C ASN A 8 4.22 -1.34 -6.12
N VAL A 9 4.00 -2.12 -5.07
CA VAL A 9 3.27 -1.69 -3.87
C VAL A 9 3.99 -2.06 -2.59
N ALA A 10 3.86 -1.22 -1.57
CA ALA A 10 4.11 -1.64 -0.19
C ALA A 10 2.84 -2.28 0.37
N THR A 11 3.00 -3.39 1.10
CA THR A 11 1.91 -3.99 1.88
C THR A 11 2.06 -3.59 3.33
N VAL A 12 1.06 -2.91 3.87
CA VAL A 12 1.09 -2.28 5.19
C VAL A 12 -0.16 -2.68 5.98
N LEU A 13 -0.02 -2.87 7.30
CA LEU A 13 -1.16 -2.89 8.23
C LEU A 13 -1.28 -1.50 8.84
N VAL A 14 -2.48 -0.94 8.79
CA VAL A 14 -2.78 0.41 9.27
C VAL A 14 -3.86 0.34 10.34
N ASP A 15 -3.63 1.00 11.47
CA ASP A 15 -4.65 1.21 12.50
C ASP A 15 -5.88 1.89 11.88
N PRO A 16 -7.11 1.37 12.08
CA PRO A 16 -8.31 1.99 11.55
C PRO A 16 -8.47 3.48 11.86
N ALA A 17 -7.96 3.95 13.00
CA ALA A 17 -8.03 5.35 13.40
C ALA A 17 -7.12 6.27 12.55
N LEU A 18 -6.02 5.73 12.00
CA LEU A 18 -5.06 6.47 11.20
C LEU A 18 -5.40 6.46 9.70
N LEU A 19 -6.23 5.51 9.24
CA LEU A 19 -6.41 5.21 7.82
C LEU A 19 -6.70 6.46 6.96
N ARG A 20 -7.60 7.33 7.42
CA ARG A 20 -8.01 8.51 6.66
C ARG A 20 -6.94 9.59 6.62
N ASP A 21 -6.28 9.85 7.73
CA ASP A 21 -5.24 10.88 7.82
C ASP A 21 -4.01 10.46 7.02
N LEU A 22 -3.64 9.17 7.10
CA LEU A 22 -2.54 8.61 6.31
C LEU A 22 -2.84 8.66 4.81
N GLU A 23 -4.07 8.40 4.38
CA GLU A 23 -4.45 8.54 2.96
C GLU A 23 -4.20 9.98 2.46
N LEU A 24 -4.60 11.00 3.23
CA LEU A 24 -4.40 12.40 2.86
C LEU A 24 -2.91 12.77 2.79
N GLU A 25 -2.11 12.36 3.78
CA GLU A 25 -0.66 12.61 3.80
C GLU A 25 0.04 11.94 2.62
N LEU A 26 -0.32 10.69 2.31
CA LEU A 26 0.25 9.96 1.18
C LEU A 26 -0.09 10.64 -0.15
N MET A 27 -1.31 11.15 -0.32
CA MET A 27 -1.71 11.86 -1.53
C MET A 27 -0.86 13.12 -1.78
N GLU A 28 -0.44 13.86 -0.75
CA GLU A 28 0.47 15.01 -0.91
C GLU A 28 1.84 14.61 -1.44
N LEU A 29 2.25 13.38 -1.17
CA LEU A 29 3.48 12.76 -1.66
C LEU A 29 3.30 12.05 -3.01
N ASP A 30 2.12 12.13 -3.62
CA ASP A 30 1.71 11.37 -4.80
C ASP A 30 1.87 9.84 -4.60
N LEU A 31 1.44 9.37 -3.43
CA LEU A 31 1.32 7.97 -3.06
C LEU A 31 -0.17 7.64 -2.87
N TRP A 32 -0.60 6.46 -3.31
CA TRP A 32 -2.00 6.07 -3.31
C TRP A 32 -2.25 4.91 -2.35
N LEU A 33 -3.18 5.09 -1.42
CA LEU A 33 -3.57 4.07 -0.45
C LEU A 33 -4.78 3.28 -0.96
N TRP A 34 -4.65 1.94 -0.95
CA TRP A 34 -5.66 1.02 -1.41
C TRP A 34 -5.99 0.01 -0.30
N PRO A 35 -7.13 0.13 0.40
CA PRO A 35 -7.54 -0.92 1.33
C PRO A 35 -7.75 -2.21 0.56
N VAL A 36 -7.04 -3.29 0.95
CA VAL A 36 -7.07 -4.58 0.21
C VAL A 36 -8.50 -5.10 0.06
N ARG A 37 -9.34 -4.85 1.07
CA ARG A 37 -10.75 -5.27 1.07
C ARG A 37 -11.57 -4.68 -0.09
N THR A 38 -11.21 -3.49 -0.57
CA THR A 38 -11.98 -2.74 -1.57
C THR A 38 -11.15 -2.42 -2.81
N ALA A 39 -9.92 -2.92 -2.89
CA ALA A 39 -9.06 -2.71 -4.03
C ALA A 39 -9.67 -3.35 -5.30
N PRO A 40 -9.57 -2.69 -6.47
CA PRO A 40 -10.27 -3.09 -7.69
C PRO A 40 -9.85 -4.48 -8.21
N ILE A 41 -8.65 -4.94 -7.85
CA ILE A 41 -8.10 -6.24 -8.26
C ILE A 41 -8.58 -7.41 -7.39
N CYS A 42 -9.32 -7.14 -6.30
CA CYS A 42 -9.77 -8.17 -5.37
C CYS A 42 -11.21 -8.61 -5.66
N VAL A 43 -11.38 -9.80 -6.23
CA VAL A 43 -12.70 -10.43 -6.45
C VAL A 43 -13.42 -10.75 -5.14
N ASP A 44 -12.69 -11.33 -4.17
CA ASP A 44 -13.16 -11.55 -2.79
C ASP A 44 -12.28 -10.73 -1.84
N GLY A 45 -12.61 -9.45 -1.72
CA GLY A 45 -11.89 -8.48 -0.90
C GLY A 45 -11.78 -8.88 0.58
N PRO A 46 -12.89 -9.24 1.29
CA PRO A 46 -12.83 -9.65 2.68
C PRO A 46 -11.88 -10.83 2.93
N ARG A 47 -11.94 -11.86 2.08
CA ARG A 47 -11.04 -13.01 2.20
C ARG A 47 -9.59 -12.63 1.92
N THR A 48 -9.35 -11.83 0.88
CA THR A 48 -7.99 -11.39 0.52
C THR A 48 -7.37 -10.57 1.63
N ALA A 49 -8.11 -9.62 2.21
CA ALA A 49 -7.67 -8.83 3.34
C ALA A 49 -7.32 -9.72 4.56
N PHE A 50 -8.18 -10.68 4.90
CA PHE A 50 -7.90 -11.63 5.98
C PHE A 50 -6.60 -12.41 5.75
N GLN A 51 -6.40 -12.93 4.54
CA GLN A 51 -5.21 -13.71 4.19
C GLN A 51 -3.92 -12.87 4.21
N VAL A 52 -3.96 -11.66 3.66
CA VAL A 52 -2.81 -10.73 3.66
C VAL A 52 -2.41 -10.37 5.09
N ARG A 53 -3.37 -9.97 5.94
CA ARG A 53 -3.11 -9.63 7.33
C ARG A 53 -2.52 -10.81 8.10
N ARG A 54 -3.16 -11.97 8.01
CA ARG A 54 -2.69 -13.19 8.67
C ARG A 54 -1.24 -13.50 8.30
N ARG A 55 -0.92 -13.44 7.00
CA ARG A 55 0.45 -13.69 6.50
C ARG A 55 1.46 -12.70 7.07
N LEU A 56 1.13 -11.41 7.16
CA LEU A 56 2.03 -10.39 7.69
C LEU A 56 2.32 -10.61 9.18
N ILE A 57 1.29 -10.92 9.97
CA ILE A 57 1.43 -11.16 11.41
C ILE A 57 2.21 -12.45 11.67
N GLU A 58 1.85 -13.55 11.01
CA GLU A 58 2.54 -14.84 11.16
C GLU A 58 4.03 -14.74 10.79
N ALA A 59 4.37 -13.99 9.73
CA ALA A 59 5.75 -13.75 9.34
C ALA A 59 6.58 -13.02 10.42
N ARG A 60 5.92 -12.35 11.37
CA ARG A 60 6.54 -11.60 12.46
C ARG A 60 6.47 -12.30 13.80
N ARG A 61 5.98 -13.55 13.84
CA ARG A 61 6.04 -14.47 15.00
C ARG A 61 5.57 -13.81 16.31
N GLY A 62 4.43 -13.14 16.29
CA GLY A 62 3.83 -12.50 17.47
C GLY A 62 4.22 -11.04 17.69
N ALA A 63 5.28 -10.55 17.04
CA ALA A 63 5.73 -9.16 17.25
C ALA A 63 4.69 -8.11 16.82
N TRP A 64 3.72 -8.48 15.96
CA TRP A 64 2.69 -7.60 15.42
C TRP A 64 1.27 -8.02 15.86
N ASP A 65 1.12 -8.73 16.97
CA ASP A 65 -0.20 -9.16 17.45
C ASP A 65 -1.13 -7.99 17.78
N CYS A 66 -0.58 -6.83 18.15
CA CYS A 66 -1.34 -5.58 18.32
C CYS A 66 -2.10 -5.15 17.05
N ALA A 67 -1.62 -5.56 15.88
CA ALA A 67 -2.20 -5.24 14.58
C ALA A 67 -3.18 -6.32 14.06
N ALA A 68 -3.63 -7.26 14.92
CA ALA A 68 -4.51 -8.36 14.54
C ALA A 68 -5.85 -7.91 13.91
N THR A 69 -6.33 -6.73 14.27
CA THR A 69 -7.57 -6.14 13.75
C THR A 69 -7.34 -5.03 12.73
N TRP A 70 -6.09 -4.67 12.47
CA TRP A 70 -5.74 -3.56 11.58
C TRP A 70 -6.07 -3.85 10.12
N ILE A 71 -6.12 -2.79 9.33
CA ILE A 71 -6.55 -2.83 7.95
C ILE A 71 -5.33 -3.08 7.06
N PRO A 72 -5.28 -4.18 6.30
CA PRO A 72 -4.26 -4.36 5.29
C PRO A 72 -4.52 -3.43 4.11
N VAL A 73 -3.50 -2.69 3.71
CA VAL A 73 -3.53 -1.78 2.57
C VAL A 73 -2.35 -2.06 1.64
N TRP A 74 -2.54 -1.75 0.36
CA TRP A 74 -1.46 -1.55 -0.58
C TRP A 74 -1.22 -0.06 -0.76
N ILE A 75 0.04 0.35 -0.80
CA ILE A 75 0.42 1.72 -1.15
C ILE A 75 1.16 1.68 -2.46
N SER A 76 0.65 2.38 -3.47
CA SER A 76 1.27 2.50 -4.78
C SER A 76 1.78 3.90 -5.05
N PHE A 77 2.48 4.07 -6.16
CA PHE A 77 3.17 5.31 -6.53
C PHE A 77 2.43 5.98 -7.69
N GLY A 78 2.12 7.27 -7.56
CA GLY A 78 1.49 8.05 -8.62
C GLY A 78 2.45 8.50 -9.72
N GLU A 79 1.92 9.31 -10.62
CA GLU A 79 2.57 9.73 -11.86
C GLU A 79 3.89 10.50 -11.65
N ARG A 80 3.99 11.28 -10.55
CA ARG A 80 5.19 12.04 -10.17
C ARG A 80 6.40 11.14 -9.99
N TRP A 81 6.18 9.88 -9.61
CA TRP A 81 7.24 8.89 -9.42
C TRP A 81 7.51 8.05 -10.66
N SER A 82 6.56 7.98 -11.59
CA SER A 82 6.63 7.14 -12.79
C SER A 82 7.18 7.86 -14.02
N ASN A 83 8.10 8.81 -13.86
CA ASN A 83 8.72 9.62 -14.94
C ASN A 83 9.61 8.82 -15.93
N GLY A 84 9.23 7.60 -16.30
CA GLY A 84 9.82 6.81 -17.38
C GLY A 84 10.94 5.86 -16.98
N GLU A 85 11.35 5.82 -15.71
CA GLU A 85 12.38 4.89 -15.23
C GLU A 85 11.77 3.72 -14.44
N ASP A 86 11.99 2.51 -14.95
CA ASP A 86 11.96 1.27 -14.17
C ASP A 86 13.43 0.87 -13.96
N PRO A 87 13.96 0.87 -12.73
CA PRO A 87 13.24 0.87 -11.43
C PRO A 87 12.79 2.25 -10.93
N LEU A 88 11.78 2.25 -10.05
CA LEU A 88 11.36 3.43 -9.27
C LEU A 88 12.59 4.11 -8.62
N PRO A 89 12.66 5.46 -8.64
CA PRO A 89 13.80 6.16 -8.08
C PRO A 89 13.84 5.95 -6.55
N TRP A 90 15.06 5.87 -5.99
CA TRP A 90 15.23 5.70 -4.54
C TRP A 90 14.53 6.78 -3.69
N SER A 91 14.38 7.99 -4.22
CA SER A 91 13.62 9.07 -3.58
C SER A 91 12.16 8.71 -3.34
N ALA A 92 11.53 7.92 -4.23
CA ALA A 92 10.17 7.42 -4.06
C ALA A 92 10.08 6.46 -2.87
N HIS A 93 11.02 5.51 -2.81
CA HIS A 93 11.12 4.56 -1.70
C HIS A 93 11.31 5.29 -0.37
N ARG A 94 12.20 6.29 -0.34
CA ARG A 94 12.46 7.08 0.86
C ARG A 94 11.21 7.84 1.31
N ALA A 95 10.54 8.55 0.39
CA ALA A 95 9.33 9.29 0.72
C ALA A 95 8.26 8.40 1.38
N LEU A 96 8.06 7.20 0.83
CA LEU A 96 7.15 6.21 1.42
C LEU A 96 7.59 5.76 2.82
N TRP A 97 8.85 5.36 3.00
CA TRP A 97 9.31 4.84 4.28
C TRP A 97 9.36 5.89 5.38
N ASP A 98 9.77 7.12 5.04
CA ASP A 98 9.82 8.24 6.00
C ASP A 98 8.41 8.62 6.47
N ALA A 99 7.42 8.65 5.56
CA ALA A 99 6.01 8.89 5.91
C ALA A 99 5.48 7.79 6.86
N LEU A 100 5.71 6.51 6.53
CA LEU A 100 5.27 5.41 7.38
C LEU A 100 5.98 5.37 8.75
N GLU A 101 7.23 5.80 8.83
CA GLU A 101 8.00 5.83 10.09
C GLU A 101 7.51 6.90 11.06
N THR A 102 6.95 7.99 10.54
CA THR A 102 6.32 9.03 11.36
C THR A 102 5.14 8.47 12.16
N HIS A 103 4.53 7.38 11.68
CA HIS A 103 3.36 6.71 12.29
C HIS A 103 3.70 5.34 12.88
N SER A 104 4.93 5.13 13.37
CA SER A 104 5.43 3.81 13.79
C SER A 104 4.57 3.09 14.83
N ASP A 105 3.76 3.82 15.60
CA ASP A 105 2.85 3.23 16.59
C ASP A 105 1.55 2.68 15.98
N GLN A 106 1.17 3.17 14.79
CA GLN A 106 -0.12 2.92 14.12
C GLN A 106 0.01 2.26 12.74
N VAL A 107 1.24 2.02 12.26
CA VAL A 107 1.49 1.21 11.05
C VAL A 107 2.45 0.05 11.30
N ARG A 108 2.27 -1.05 10.59
CA ARG A 108 3.24 -2.16 10.53
C ARG A 108 3.53 -2.52 9.09
N PHE A 109 4.81 -2.49 8.71
CA PHE A 109 5.24 -2.77 7.36
C PHE A 109 6.64 -3.36 7.34
N GLN A 110 7.03 -3.86 6.17
CA GLN A 110 8.40 -4.24 5.87
C GLN A 110 8.90 -3.28 4.78
N ARG A 111 10.15 -2.80 4.88
CA ARG A 111 10.78 -1.94 3.86
C ARG A 111 11.11 -2.73 2.58
N ARG A 112 10.07 -3.22 1.91
CA ARG A 112 10.12 -3.95 0.64
C ARG A 112 8.88 -3.66 -0.17
N LEU A 113 9.02 -3.70 -1.49
CA LEU A 113 7.89 -3.65 -2.41
C LEU A 113 7.56 -5.07 -2.90
N GLY A 114 6.29 -5.31 -3.16
CA GLY A 114 5.78 -6.47 -3.88
C GLY A 114 5.12 -6.03 -5.18
N GLY A 115 4.85 -6.98 -6.07
CA GLY A 115 4.07 -6.74 -7.28
C GLY A 115 2.62 -7.20 -7.09
N VAL A 116 1.67 -6.38 -7.48
CA VAL A 116 0.24 -6.75 -7.63
C VAL A 116 -0.21 -6.50 -9.06
N GLN A 117 -1.41 -6.99 -9.42
CA GLN A 117 -2.03 -6.56 -10.66
C GLN A 117 -2.23 -5.03 -10.64
N PRO A 118 -2.14 -4.35 -11.80
CA PRO A 118 -2.33 -2.90 -11.86
C PRO A 118 -3.61 -2.44 -11.15
N LEU A 119 -3.42 -1.60 -10.14
CA LEU A 119 -4.44 -0.88 -9.39
C LEU A 119 -4.80 0.34 -10.23
N ILE A 120 -5.70 0.15 -11.19
CA ILE A 120 -6.18 1.28 -11.99
C ILE A 120 -6.89 2.25 -11.04
N ALA A 121 -6.29 3.43 -10.85
CA ALA A 121 -6.93 4.48 -10.10
C ALA A 121 -8.27 4.86 -10.76
N PRO A 122 -9.31 5.22 -9.98
CA PRO A 122 -10.46 5.87 -10.57
C PRO A 122 -9.94 7.17 -11.20
N VAL A 123 -9.78 7.17 -12.52
CA VAL A 123 -9.53 8.40 -13.27
C VAL A 123 -10.72 9.29 -12.96
N GLU A 124 -10.48 10.38 -12.24
CA GLU A 124 -11.45 11.46 -12.13
C GLU A 124 -11.79 11.86 -13.56
N ARG A 125 -12.98 11.46 -14.02
CA ARG A 125 -13.54 11.99 -15.25
C ARG A 125 -13.75 13.47 -14.99
N ARG A 126 -12.78 14.30 -15.36
CA ARG A 126 -13.00 15.74 -15.55
C ARG A 126 -14.15 15.83 -16.55
N ALA A 127 -15.34 16.12 -16.02
CA ALA A 127 -16.47 16.54 -16.84
C ALA A 127 -16.02 17.82 -17.55
N GLY A 128 -15.94 17.73 -18.88
CA GLY A 128 -15.77 18.89 -19.75
C GLY A 128 -17.04 19.72 -19.83
#